data_AF-A0A367W515-F1
#
_entry.id   AF-A0A367W515-F1
#
_cell.length_a   1.000
_cell.length_b   1.000
_cell.length_c   1.000
_cell.angle_alpha   90.00
_cell.angle_beta   90.00
_cell.angle_gamma   90.00
#
_symmetry.space_group_name_H-M   'P 1'
#
loop_
_entity.id
_entity.type
_entity.pdbx_description
1 polymer ?
#
loop_
_entity_poly.entity_id
_entity_poly.type
_entity_poly.pdbx_seq_one_letter_code
_entity_poly.pdbx_strand_id
1 'polypeptide(L)'
;MIRRLFQTIAAFCVCLFLVFPHRADAQNKQSFQNFTSNLRIMHLGSLTFCDENRNIMPAQALAKATNDNDVFEMACIRALDGRYIGSSNWKFIHRAQDRAESSSNMLAMMKGFNLDGELFFMVIGHRKIKQSVGQPNERAFYVPIATMMREADSRMNVIFDFVNTDTMDWNTPSPQEPDFSIASKELGLDLNMVWRAMIKKQFAEGVLLIPATR
;
A
#
# COMPACT_ATOMS: atom_id res chain seq x y z
N MET A 1 12.99 56.37 -63.40
CA MET A 1 14.04 56.37 -62.37
C MET A 1 13.40 56.25 -61.00
N ILE A 2 13.79 55.21 -60.26
CA ILE A 2 13.78 55.01 -58.80
C ILE A 2 12.44 55.26 -58.09
N ARG A 3 11.72 54.16 -57.80
CA ARG A 3 10.72 54.12 -56.73
C ARG A 3 11.15 53.08 -55.71
N ARG A 4 11.62 53.58 -54.56
CA ARG A 4 11.92 52.79 -53.35
C ARG A 4 10.63 52.12 -52.87
N LEU A 5 10.67 50.82 -52.63
CA LEU A 5 9.65 50.14 -51.84
C LEU A 5 10.33 49.52 -50.62
N PHE A 6 9.77 49.90 -49.48
CA PHE A 6 10.27 49.71 -48.14
C PHE A 6 10.32 48.22 -47.77
N GLN A 7 11.39 47.83 -47.08
CA GLN A 7 11.46 46.60 -46.32
C GLN A 7 10.54 46.73 -45.11
N THR A 8 9.44 45.99 -45.07
CA THR A 8 8.70 45.72 -43.83
C THR A 8 9.17 44.37 -43.29
N ILE A 9 9.89 44.45 -42.17
CA ILE A 9 10.27 43.33 -41.32
C ILE A 9 8.98 42.74 -40.78
N ALA A 10 8.57 41.59 -41.31
CA ALA A 10 7.54 40.78 -40.69
C ALA A 10 8.10 40.25 -39.37
N ALA A 11 7.70 40.89 -38.27
CA ALA A 11 7.94 40.38 -36.93
C ALA A 11 7.24 39.04 -36.80
N PHE A 12 8.00 37.96 -36.95
CA PHE A 12 7.57 36.61 -36.63
C PHE A 12 7.48 36.53 -35.11
N CYS A 13 6.35 36.94 -34.54
CA CYS A 13 5.97 36.61 -33.17
C CYS A 13 5.81 35.10 -33.10
N VAL A 14 6.91 34.40 -32.79
CA VAL A 14 6.88 33.02 -32.32
C VAL A 14 6.15 33.07 -30.98
N CYS A 15 4.84 32.80 -31.00
CA CYS A 15 4.14 32.36 -29.82
C CYS A 15 4.80 31.05 -29.37
N LEU A 16 5.77 31.17 -28.47
CA LEU A 16 6.18 30.08 -27.60
C LEU A 16 4.92 29.63 -26.86
N PHE A 17 4.28 28.57 -27.35
CA PHE A 17 3.37 27.80 -26.54
C PHE A 17 4.16 27.38 -25.30
N LEU A 18 3.88 28.03 -24.18
CA LEU A 18 4.22 27.56 -22.86
C LEU A 18 3.53 26.21 -22.69
N VAL A 19 4.20 25.13 -23.09
CA VAL A 19 3.88 23.79 -22.64
C VAL A 19 4.22 23.80 -21.16
N PHE A 20 3.25 24.17 -20.33
CA PHE A 20 3.36 23.94 -18.90
C PHE A 20 3.62 22.44 -18.72
N PRO A 21 4.67 22.02 -17.99
CA PRO A 21 4.86 20.62 -17.66
C PRO A 21 3.76 20.22 -16.68
N HIS A 22 2.60 19.87 -17.21
CA HIS A 22 1.54 19.19 -16.49
C HIS A 22 1.67 17.71 -16.81
N ARG A 23 1.83 16.87 -15.77
CA ARG A 23 1.32 15.48 -15.63
C ARG A 23 2.24 14.52 -14.91
N ALA A 24 3.51 14.88 -14.70
CA ALA A 24 4.48 14.01 -14.07
C ALA A 24 4.10 13.68 -12.60
N ASP A 25 4.17 14.66 -11.71
CA ASP A 25 3.90 14.45 -10.28
C ASP A 25 2.44 14.02 -9.97
N ALA A 26 1.48 14.36 -10.84
CA ALA A 26 0.07 14.00 -10.66
C ALA A 26 -0.21 12.50 -10.86
N GLN A 27 0.46 11.85 -11.82
CA GLN A 27 0.21 10.43 -12.13
C GLN A 27 0.78 9.49 -11.06
N ASN A 28 1.97 9.81 -10.53
CA ASN A 28 2.55 9.05 -9.42
C ASN A 28 1.63 9.09 -8.19
N LYS A 29 1.17 10.29 -7.81
CA LYS A 29 0.19 10.48 -6.73
C LYS A 29 -1.08 9.68 -6.96
N GLN A 30 -1.58 9.62 -8.19
CA GLN A 30 -2.75 8.82 -8.51
C GLN A 30 -2.49 7.31 -8.33
N SER A 31 -1.30 6.81 -8.69
CA SER A 31 -0.95 5.40 -8.47
C SER A 31 -0.89 5.05 -6.99
N PHE A 32 -0.31 5.91 -6.16
CA PHE A 32 -0.25 5.73 -4.71
C PHE A 32 -1.63 5.87 -4.05
N GLN A 33 -2.45 6.82 -4.52
CA GLN A 33 -3.83 6.97 -4.09
C GLN A 33 -4.68 5.74 -4.43
N ASN A 34 -4.48 5.13 -5.60
CA ASN A 34 -5.15 3.88 -5.95
C ASN A 34 -4.72 2.74 -5.03
N PHE A 35 -3.42 2.65 -4.71
CA PHE A 35 -2.92 1.69 -3.75
C PHE A 35 -3.54 1.87 -2.35
N THR A 36 -3.56 3.09 -1.83
CA THR A 36 -4.19 3.38 -0.53
C THR A 36 -5.70 3.21 -0.54
N SER A 37 -6.37 3.45 -1.67
CA SER A 37 -7.78 3.10 -1.87
C SER A 37 -8.00 1.60 -1.76
N ASN A 38 -7.17 0.77 -2.41
CA ASN A 38 -7.24 -0.68 -2.27
C ASN A 38 -6.97 -1.15 -0.83
N LEU A 39 -6.05 -0.50 -0.11
CA LEU A 39 -5.84 -0.75 1.33
C LEU A 39 -7.08 -0.44 2.17
N ARG A 40 -7.82 0.62 1.83
CA ARG A 40 -9.08 0.96 2.49
C ARG A 40 -10.17 -0.07 2.18
N ILE A 41 -10.28 -0.52 0.93
CA ILE A 41 -11.22 -1.58 0.54
C ILE A 41 -10.87 -2.88 1.27
N MET A 42 -9.57 -3.23 1.36
CA MET A 42 -9.10 -4.36 2.14
C MET A 42 -9.54 -4.25 3.60
N HIS A 43 -9.33 -3.09 4.24
CA HIS A 43 -9.73 -2.84 5.62
C HIS A 43 -11.23 -3.08 5.79
N LEU A 44 -12.05 -2.36 5.03
CA LEU A 44 -13.51 -2.39 5.18
C LEU A 44 -14.08 -3.77 4.82
N GLY A 45 -13.60 -4.39 3.74
CA GLY A 45 -13.99 -5.73 3.36
C GLY A 45 -13.68 -6.77 4.43
N SER A 46 -12.53 -6.63 5.11
CA SER A 46 -12.16 -7.52 6.22
C SER A 46 -13.13 -7.35 7.41
N LEU A 47 -13.44 -6.11 7.77
CA LEU A 47 -14.39 -5.82 8.86
C LEU A 47 -15.80 -6.30 8.52
N THR A 48 -16.29 -6.07 7.29
CA THR A 48 -17.58 -6.57 6.83
C THR A 48 -17.64 -8.09 6.87
N PHE A 49 -16.61 -8.77 6.38
CA PHE A 49 -16.55 -10.24 6.46
C PHE A 49 -16.65 -10.74 7.91
N CYS A 50 -15.89 -10.14 8.84
CA CYS A 50 -15.98 -10.47 10.26
C CYS A 50 -17.37 -10.17 10.85
N ASP A 51 -18.02 -9.09 10.44
CA ASP A 51 -19.35 -8.73 10.93
C ASP A 51 -20.42 -9.70 10.43
N GLU A 52 -20.32 -10.18 9.20
CA GLU A 52 -21.19 -11.21 8.64
C GLU A 52 -20.89 -12.61 9.23
N ASN A 53 -19.66 -12.83 9.69
CA ASN A 53 -19.18 -14.12 10.21
C ASN A 53 -18.73 -14.00 11.67
N ARG A 54 -19.55 -13.39 12.54
CA ARG A 54 -19.16 -13.11 13.94
C ARG A 54 -18.69 -14.34 14.73
N ASN A 55 -19.12 -15.53 14.32
CA ASN A 55 -18.72 -16.81 14.93
C ASN A 55 -17.21 -17.12 14.83
N ILE A 56 -16.46 -16.44 13.95
CA ILE A 56 -15.00 -16.60 13.88
C ILE A 56 -14.27 -15.87 15.01
N MET A 57 -14.95 -14.94 15.69
CA MET A 57 -14.38 -14.13 16.78
C MET A 57 -14.82 -14.66 18.15
N PRO A 58 -13.98 -14.54 19.20
CA PRO A 58 -14.36 -14.91 20.56
C PRO A 58 -15.54 -14.09 21.08
N ALA A 59 -16.51 -14.74 21.73
CA ALA A 59 -17.69 -14.08 22.31
C ALA A 59 -17.33 -12.93 23.28
N GLN A 60 -16.23 -13.10 24.06
CA GLN A 60 -15.73 -12.05 24.96
C GLN A 60 -15.29 -10.79 24.21
N ALA A 61 -14.70 -10.94 23.03
CA ALA A 61 -14.26 -9.81 22.22
C ALA A 61 -15.47 -9.07 21.63
N LEU A 62 -16.49 -9.81 21.16
CA LEU A 62 -17.75 -9.24 20.68
C LEU A 62 -18.54 -8.50 21.77
N ALA A 63 -18.55 -9.03 23.00
CA ALA A 63 -19.23 -8.41 24.12
C ALA A 63 -18.60 -7.06 24.53
N LYS A 64 -17.28 -6.89 24.32
CA LYS A 64 -16.57 -5.63 24.58
C LYS A 64 -16.64 -4.65 23.40
N ALA A 65 -16.83 -5.17 22.19
CA ALA A 65 -16.88 -4.39 20.94
C ALA A 65 -18.10 -3.48 20.81
N THR A 66 -19.17 -3.70 21.59
CA THR A 66 -20.40 -2.89 21.52
C THR A 66 -20.20 -1.44 21.96
N ASN A 67 -19.09 -1.11 22.62
CA ASN A 67 -18.77 0.23 23.13
C ASN A 67 -17.48 0.82 22.54
N ASP A 68 -16.69 0.05 21.77
CA ASP A 68 -15.38 0.46 21.26
C ASP A 68 -15.08 -0.20 19.90
N ASN A 69 -15.09 0.61 18.85
CA ASN A 69 -14.82 0.17 17.47
C ASN A 69 -13.43 -0.47 17.33
N ASP A 70 -12.45 -0.06 18.14
CA ASP A 70 -11.10 -0.60 18.07
C ASP A 70 -11.03 -2.02 18.61
N VAL A 71 -11.92 -2.38 19.55
CA VAL A 71 -12.01 -3.74 20.07
C VAL A 71 -12.55 -4.70 19.01
N PHE A 72 -13.55 -4.28 18.21
CA PHE A 72 -14.05 -5.07 17.09
C PHE A 72 -12.98 -5.29 16.04
N GLU A 73 -12.34 -4.20 15.59
CA GLU A 73 -11.27 -4.25 14.59
C GLU A 73 -10.16 -5.21 15.03
N MET A 74 -9.69 -5.09 16.28
CA MET A 74 -8.66 -5.97 16.82
C MET A 74 -9.08 -7.43 16.91
N ALA A 75 -10.32 -7.70 17.29
CA ALA A 75 -10.86 -9.06 17.33
C ALA A 75 -10.93 -9.66 15.93
N CYS A 76 -11.40 -8.88 14.96
CA CYS A 76 -11.50 -9.28 13.57
C CYS A 76 -10.13 -9.60 12.98
N ILE A 77 -9.16 -8.68 13.07
CA ILE A 77 -7.82 -8.89 12.49
C ILE A 77 -7.13 -10.13 13.09
N ARG A 78 -7.29 -10.35 14.40
CA ARG A 78 -6.77 -11.57 15.07
C ARG A 78 -7.46 -12.84 14.59
N ALA A 79 -8.77 -12.81 14.38
CA ALA A 79 -9.54 -13.96 13.91
C ALA A 79 -9.27 -14.30 12.43
N LEU A 80 -8.81 -13.31 11.65
CA LEU A 80 -8.41 -13.48 10.26
C LEU A 80 -6.99 -14.03 10.12
N ASP A 81 -6.11 -13.86 11.10
CA ASP A 81 -4.69 -14.26 11.00
C ASP A 81 -4.53 -15.72 10.52
N GLY A 82 -3.79 -15.90 9.43
CA GLY A 82 -3.54 -17.20 8.81
C GLY A 82 -4.62 -17.69 7.83
N ARG A 83 -5.80 -17.06 7.76
CA ARG A 83 -6.87 -17.45 6.82
C ARG A 83 -6.55 -17.08 5.39
N TYR A 84 -7.02 -17.90 4.45
CA TYR A 84 -6.80 -17.68 3.01
C TYR A 84 -7.94 -16.87 2.41
N ILE A 85 -7.59 -15.98 1.48
CA ILE A 85 -8.54 -15.06 0.84
C ILE A 85 -9.02 -15.68 -0.47
N GLY A 86 -10.22 -16.24 -0.46
CA GLY A 86 -10.80 -16.92 -1.62
C GLY A 86 -9.85 -17.95 -2.22
N SER A 87 -9.70 -17.91 -3.55
CA SER A 87 -8.76 -18.74 -4.32
C SER A 87 -7.45 -18.02 -4.67
N SER A 88 -7.13 -16.91 -4.01
CA SER A 88 -6.11 -15.95 -4.48
C SER A 88 -4.66 -16.26 -4.03
N ASN A 89 -4.47 -17.32 -3.23
CA ASN A 89 -3.24 -17.67 -2.52
C ASN A 89 -2.68 -16.56 -1.61
N TRP A 90 -3.41 -15.45 -1.44
CA TRP A 90 -3.18 -14.51 -0.37
C TRP A 90 -3.72 -15.10 0.93
N LYS A 91 -3.02 -14.82 2.02
CA LYS A 91 -3.50 -15.08 3.37
C LYS A 91 -3.43 -13.83 4.21
N PHE A 92 -4.36 -13.67 5.13
CA PHE A 92 -4.25 -12.63 6.14
C PHE A 92 -3.07 -12.92 7.07
N ILE A 93 -2.39 -11.86 7.48
CA ILE A 93 -1.40 -11.89 8.55
C ILE A 93 -1.65 -10.74 9.51
N HIS A 94 -1.48 -11.03 10.80
CA HIS A 94 -1.61 -10.07 11.88
C HIS A 94 -0.34 -10.00 12.72
N ARG A 95 0.13 -8.78 13.00
CA ARG A 95 1.19 -8.54 13.99
C ARG A 95 0.79 -7.38 14.87
N ALA A 96 0.89 -7.57 16.18
CA ALA A 96 0.63 -6.56 17.19
C ALA A 96 1.90 -6.30 18.00
N GLN A 97 2.09 -5.05 18.41
CA GLN A 97 3.09 -4.67 19.40
C GLN A 97 2.49 -3.61 20.31
N ASP A 98 2.47 -3.89 21.61
CA ASP A 98 2.02 -2.96 22.63
C ASP A 98 3.21 -2.45 23.46
N ARG A 99 3.22 -1.15 23.73
CA ARG A 99 4.17 -0.44 24.59
C ARG A 99 3.38 0.48 25.53
N ALA A 100 4.01 0.95 26.60
CA ALA A 100 3.35 1.74 27.64
C ALA A 100 2.55 2.95 27.10
N GLU A 101 3.06 3.63 26.08
CA GLU A 101 2.44 4.85 25.52
C GLU A 101 2.08 4.72 24.03
N SER A 102 2.26 3.54 23.44
CA SER A 102 1.92 3.32 22.03
C SER A 102 1.56 1.87 21.76
N SER A 103 0.60 1.67 20.86
CA SER A 103 0.27 0.35 20.34
C SER A 103 0.36 0.37 18.82
N SER A 104 0.78 -0.73 18.23
CA SER A 104 0.75 -0.91 16.78
C SER A 104 0.09 -2.22 16.42
N ASN A 105 -0.85 -2.18 15.49
CA ASN A 105 -1.58 -3.35 15.02
C ASN A 105 -1.59 -3.36 13.50
N MET A 106 -1.13 -4.46 12.92
CA MET A 106 -1.00 -4.61 11.48
C MET A 106 -2.07 -5.55 10.95
N LEU A 107 -2.88 -5.04 10.02
CA LEU A 107 -3.71 -5.85 9.13
C LEU A 107 -3.03 -5.88 7.77
N ALA A 108 -2.60 -7.05 7.35
CA ALA A 108 -1.98 -7.23 6.05
C ALA A 108 -2.36 -8.56 5.41
N MET A 109 -2.13 -8.62 4.10
CA MET A 109 -2.20 -9.82 3.29
C MET A 109 -0.78 -10.22 2.92
N MET A 110 -0.49 -11.51 2.93
CA MET A 110 0.78 -12.07 2.50
C MET A 110 0.58 -13.07 1.37
N LYS A 111 1.45 -13.03 0.36
CA LYS A 111 1.51 -14.03 -0.72
C LYS A 111 2.95 -14.39 -1.05
N GLY A 112 3.22 -15.68 -1.11
CA GLY A 112 4.48 -16.22 -1.62
C GLY A 112 4.52 -16.16 -3.14
N PHE A 113 5.68 -15.86 -3.71
CA PHE A 113 5.90 -15.86 -5.16
C PHE A 113 7.35 -16.25 -5.46
N ASN A 114 7.57 -16.91 -6.60
CA ASN A 114 8.91 -17.24 -7.06
C ASN A 114 9.43 -16.14 -7.99
N LEU A 115 10.67 -15.73 -7.78
CA LEU A 115 11.42 -14.83 -8.66
C LEU A 115 12.82 -15.42 -8.82
N ASP A 116 13.23 -15.67 -10.07
CA ASP A 116 14.54 -16.22 -10.41
C ASP A 116 14.91 -17.51 -9.66
N GLY A 117 13.91 -18.36 -9.40
CA GLY A 117 14.08 -19.64 -8.70
C GLY A 117 14.10 -19.55 -7.17
N GLU A 118 14.01 -18.35 -6.61
CA GLU A 118 13.93 -18.12 -5.16
C GLU A 118 12.51 -17.78 -4.73
N LEU A 119 12.13 -18.23 -3.52
CA LEU A 119 10.84 -17.93 -2.91
C LEU A 119 10.91 -16.63 -2.12
N PHE A 120 10.08 -15.67 -2.52
CA PHE A 120 9.86 -14.42 -1.82
C PHE A 120 8.43 -14.32 -1.30
N PHE A 121 8.21 -13.40 -0.38
CA PHE A 121 6.90 -13.11 0.18
C PHE A 121 6.61 -11.63 0.03
N MET A 122 5.45 -11.32 -0.53
CA MET A 122 4.92 -9.96 -0.57
C MET A 122 3.97 -9.78 0.61
N VAL A 123 4.17 -8.75 1.41
CA VAL A 123 3.30 -8.33 2.51
C VAL A 123 2.73 -6.96 2.18
N ILE A 124 1.41 -6.86 2.05
CA ILE A 124 0.71 -5.61 1.73
C ILE A 124 -0.40 -5.37 2.75
N GLY A 125 -0.47 -4.17 3.32
CA GLY A 125 -1.50 -3.83 4.28
C GLY A 125 -1.33 -2.45 4.88
N HIS A 126 -1.81 -2.28 6.11
CA HIS A 126 -1.49 -1.10 6.91
C HIS A 126 -1.22 -1.47 8.36
N ARG A 127 -0.49 -0.59 9.03
CA ARG A 127 -0.28 -0.62 10.47
C ARG A 127 -1.03 0.55 11.09
N LYS A 128 -2.00 0.25 11.93
CA LYS A 128 -2.60 1.22 12.84
C LYS A 128 -1.61 1.48 13.97
N ILE A 129 -1.21 2.72 14.15
CA ILE A 129 -0.36 3.17 15.24
C ILE A 129 -1.21 4.06 16.12
N LYS A 130 -1.31 3.71 17.40
CA LYS A 130 -1.83 4.60 18.43
C LYS A 130 -0.68 5.16 19.25
N GLN A 131 -0.72 6.46 19.50
CA GLN A 131 0.23 7.18 20.36
C GLN A 131 -0.53 7.83 21.52
N SER A 132 0.16 8.00 22.65
CA SER A 132 -0.39 8.58 23.88
C SER A 132 -1.64 7.86 24.37
N VAL A 133 -1.61 6.52 24.34
CA VAL A 133 -2.76 5.67 24.70
C VAL A 133 -3.24 6.00 26.12
N GLY A 134 -4.53 6.28 26.26
CA GLY A 134 -5.15 6.63 27.55
C GLY A 134 -4.93 8.08 27.99
N GLN A 135 -4.31 8.93 27.16
CA GLN A 135 -4.13 10.35 27.43
C GLN A 135 -5.09 11.21 26.59
N PRO A 136 -5.38 12.47 27.00
CA PRO A 136 -6.26 13.38 26.25
C PRO A 136 -5.81 13.67 24.80
N ASN A 137 -4.53 13.47 24.51
CA ASN A 137 -3.93 13.64 23.19
C ASN A 137 -3.72 12.31 22.45
N GLU A 138 -4.47 11.25 22.79
CA GLU A 138 -4.45 9.99 22.06
C GLU A 138 -4.72 10.22 20.57
N ARG A 139 -3.87 9.65 19.71
CA ARG A 139 -4.01 9.73 18.25
C ARG A 139 -3.81 8.37 17.65
N ALA A 140 -4.66 8.03 16.69
CA ALA A 140 -4.53 6.85 15.85
C ALA A 140 -4.30 7.27 14.39
N PHE A 141 -3.34 6.64 13.72
CA PHE A 141 -3.10 6.81 12.30
C PHE A 141 -2.72 5.49 11.64
N TYR A 142 -2.96 5.39 10.34
CA TYR A 142 -2.69 4.19 9.56
C TYR A 142 -1.51 4.43 8.63
N VAL A 143 -0.48 3.60 8.74
CA VAL A 143 0.71 3.62 7.89
C VAL A 143 0.59 2.51 6.85
N PRO A 144 0.59 2.80 5.55
CA PRO A 144 0.57 1.79 4.51
C PRO A 144 1.86 0.98 4.50
N ILE A 145 1.76 -0.30 4.13
CA ILE A 145 2.87 -1.23 4.05
C ILE A 145 2.78 -1.97 2.71
N ALA A 146 3.91 -2.03 2.00
CA ALA A 146 4.14 -2.97 0.92
C ALA A 146 5.61 -3.38 0.97
N THR A 147 5.87 -4.58 1.46
CA THR A 147 7.21 -5.06 1.80
C THR A 147 7.45 -6.41 1.13
N MET A 148 8.58 -6.53 0.45
CA MET A 148 9.08 -7.81 -0.04
C MET A 148 10.06 -8.39 0.96
N MET A 149 9.85 -9.67 1.28
CA MET A 149 10.63 -10.41 2.25
C MET A 149 11.15 -11.70 1.63
N ARG A 150 12.25 -12.22 2.17
CA ARG A 150 12.78 -13.55 1.85
C ARG A 150 13.09 -14.26 3.15
N GLU A 151 12.86 -15.57 3.17
CA GLU A 151 13.32 -16.40 4.27
C GLU A 151 14.82 -16.65 4.13
N ALA A 152 15.59 -16.33 5.17
CA ALA A 152 16.99 -16.75 5.30
C ALA A 152 17.26 -17.09 6.76
N ASP A 153 17.98 -18.18 7.01
CA ASP A 153 18.32 -18.67 8.35
C ASP A 153 17.11 -18.84 9.28
N SER A 154 16.02 -19.41 8.73
CA SER A 154 14.73 -19.60 9.44
C SER A 154 14.10 -18.30 9.94
N ARG A 155 14.45 -17.16 9.34
CA ARG A 155 13.89 -15.84 9.65
C ARG A 155 13.41 -15.16 8.38
N MET A 156 12.31 -14.44 8.51
CA MET A 156 11.80 -13.56 7.47
C MET A 156 12.57 -12.24 7.49
N ASN A 157 13.39 -12.01 6.48
CA ASN A 157 14.16 -10.78 6.34
C ASN A 157 13.51 -9.87 5.31
N VAL A 158 13.46 -8.58 5.61
CA VAL A 158 13.02 -7.54 4.67
C VAL A 158 14.09 -7.38 3.58
N ILE A 159 13.65 -7.43 2.33
CA ILE A 159 14.49 -7.22 1.15
C ILE A 159 14.29 -5.82 0.61
N PHE A 160 13.03 -5.38 0.53
CA PHE A 160 12.70 -4.05 0.04
C PHE A 160 11.35 -3.57 0.55
N ASP A 161 11.29 -2.31 0.96
CA ASP A 161 10.05 -1.60 1.26
C ASP A 161 9.69 -0.69 0.07
N PHE A 162 8.55 -0.98 -0.55
CA PHE A 162 8.04 -0.21 -1.69
C PHE A 162 7.45 1.13 -1.27
N VAL A 163 7.12 1.29 0.01
CA VAL A 163 6.50 2.49 0.58
C VAL A 163 7.50 3.17 1.51
N ASN A 164 7.69 4.46 1.33
CA ASN A 164 8.36 5.30 2.30
C ASN A 164 7.33 5.74 3.35
N THR A 165 7.51 5.29 4.59
CA THR A 165 6.56 5.56 5.69
C THR A 165 6.64 6.99 6.22
N ASP A 166 7.74 7.69 5.97
CA ASP A 166 7.91 9.07 6.41
C ASP A 166 7.18 10.03 5.48
N THR A 167 7.29 9.81 4.17
CA THR A 167 6.60 10.63 3.15
C THR A 167 5.20 10.12 2.84
N MET A 168 4.84 8.91 3.29
CA MET A 168 3.58 8.24 2.98
C MET A 168 3.36 8.18 1.46
N ASP A 169 4.40 7.76 0.72
CA ASP A 169 4.39 7.63 -0.74
C ASP A 169 5.26 6.43 -1.17
N TRP A 170 5.36 6.14 -2.45
CA TRP A 170 6.30 5.15 -2.97
C TRP A 170 7.73 5.52 -2.61
N ASN A 171 8.54 4.50 -2.32
CA ASN A 171 9.95 4.64 -2.00
C ASN A 171 10.81 4.84 -3.27
N THR A 172 10.44 5.84 -4.07
CA THR A 172 11.14 6.20 -5.30
C THR A 172 10.75 7.62 -5.77
N PRO A 173 11.70 8.40 -6.31
CA PRO A 173 11.42 9.69 -6.93
C PRO A 173 11.13 9.51 -8.43
N SER A 174 9.89 9.19 -8.86
CA SER A 174 9.63 9.07 -10.31
C SER A 174 8.23 9.50 -10.75
N PRO A 175 8.07 10.07 -11.98
CA PRO A 175 6.97 10.97 -12.27
C PRO A 175 5.84 10.36 -13.13
N GLN A 176 5.66 9.05 -13.24
CA GLN A 176 4.46 8.51 -13.94
C GLN A 176 3.98 7.22 -13.29
N GLU A 177 4.91 6.30 -13.09
CA GLU A 177 4.80 5.14 -12.22
C GLU A 177 6.02 5.15 -11.29
N PRO A 178 5.93 4.52 -10.11
CA PRO A 178 7.11 4.33 -9.29
C PRO A 178 8.18 3.56 -10.07
N ASP A 179 9.39 4.10 -10.12
CA ASP A 179 10.52 3.53 -10.83
C ASP A 179 11.56 2.98 -9.86
N PHE A 180 11.50 1.68 -9.63
CA PHE A 180 12.43 0.99 -8.75
C PHE A 180 13.72 0.56 -9.46
N SER A 181 14.06 1.11 -10.63
CA SER A 181 15.22 0.66 -11.43
C SER A 181 16.55 0.79 -10.71
N ILE A 182 16.74 1.82 -9.88
CA ILE A 182 17.96 2.00 -9.09
C ILE A 182 18.08 0.86 -8.06
N ALA A 183 17.07 0.69 -7.21
CA ALA A 183 17.03 -0.39 -6.23
C ALA A 183 17.07 -1.79 -6.89
N SER A 184 16.48 -1.93 -8.08
CA SER A 184 16.53 -3.18 -8.85
C SER A 184 17.94 -3.57 -9.24
N LYS A 185 18.76 -2.59 -9.66
CA LYS A 185 20.18 -2.82 -9.98
C LYS A 185 21.00 -3.16 -8.73
N GLU A 186 20.74 -2.48 -7.62
CA GLU A 186 21.46 -2.70 -6.35
C GLU A 186 21.17 -4.08 -5.77
N LEU A 187 19.92 -4.54 -5.86
CA LEU A 187 19.48 -5.82 -5.31
C LEU A 187 19.60 -6.98 -6.30
N GLY A 188 19.81 -6.70 -7.59
CA GLY A 188 19.82 -7.72 -8.64
C GLY A 188 18.45 -8.38 -8.86
N LEU A 189 17.36 -7.66 -8.60
CA LEU A 189 15.97 -8.15 -8.69
C LEU A 189 15.11 -7.16 -9.48
N ASP A 190 14.23 -7.61 -10.36
CA ASP A 190 13.31 -6.70 -11.09
C ASP A 190 12.13 -6.25 -10.20
N LEU A 191 12.37 -5.25 -9.37
CA LEU A 191 11.36 -4.70 -8.46
C LEU A 191 10.20 -4.01 -9.19
N ASN A 192 10.44 -3.50 -10.40
CA ASN A 192 9.39 -2.90 -11.22
C ASN A 192 8.40 -3.98 -11.70
N MET A 193 8.89 -5.16 -12.06
CA MET A 193 8.04 -6.32 -12.35
C MET A 193 7.25 -6.77 -11.12
N VAL A 194 7.91 -6.86 -9.96
CA VAL A 194 7.26 -7.22 -8.69
C VAL A 194 6.16 -6.23 -8.34
N TRP A 195 6.42 -4.92 -8.40
CA TRP A 195 5.41 -3.90 -8.12
C TRP A 195 4.21 -4.01 -9.05
N ARG A 196 4.44 -4.11 -10.37
CA ARG A 196 3.35 -4.24 -11.35
C ARG A 196 2.52 -5.51 -11.13
N ALA A 197 3.18 -6.64 -10.89
CA ALA A 197 2.50 -7.93 -10.76
C ALA A 197 1.80 -8.07 -9.40
N MET A 198 2.51 -7.81 -8.30
CA MET A 198 2.03 -8.11 -6.95
C MET A 198 1.19 -6.98 -6.38
N ILE A 199 1.67 -5.73 -6.46
CA ILE A 199 1.06 -4.58 -5.80
C ILE A 199 -0.05 -3.97 -6.68
N LYS A 200 0.26 -3.67 -7.95
CA LYS A 200 -0.70 -3.01 -8.84
C LYS A 200 -1.84 -3.93 -9.28
N LYS A 201 -1.55 -5.21 -9.54
CA LYS A 201 -2.52 -6.17 -10.09
C LYS A 201 -3.06 -7.16 -9.05
N GLN A 202 -2.22 -8.09 -8.59
CA GLN A 202 -2.69 -9.24 -7.80
C GLN A 202 -3.25 -8.86 -6.42
N PHE A 203 -2.74 -7.79 -5.81
CA PHE A 203 -3.31 -7.27 -4.56
C PHE A 203 -4.72 -6.73 -4.78
N ALA A 204 -4.92 -5.88 -5.80
CA ALA A 204 -6.23 -5.34 -6.14
C ALA A 204 -7.25 -6.45 -6.42
N GLU A 205 -6.85 -7.48 -7.18
CA GLU A 205 -7.67 -8.68 -7.44
C GLU A 205 -7.95 -9.47 -6.14
N GLY A 206 -6.95 -9.64 -5.27
CA GLY A 206 -7.08 -10.35 -4.00
C GLY A 206 -8.05 -9.67 -3.03
N VAL A 207 -8.03 -8.34 -2.97
CA VAL A 207 -8.95 -7.55 -2.12
C VAL A 207 -10.41 -7.80 -2.48
N LEU A 208 -10.73 -7.96 -3.76
CA LEU A 208 -12.09 -8.26 -4.22
C LEU A 208 -12.59 -9.65 -3.80
N LEU A 209 -11.70 -10.53 -3.34
CA LEU A 209 -12.01 -11.90 -2.94
C LEU A 209 -12.16 -12.09 -1.43
N ILE A 210 -12.03 -11.02 -0.63
CA ILE A 210 -12.19 -11.06 0.83
C ILE A 210 -13.55 -11.64 1.28
N PRO A 211 -14.69 -11.36 0.63
CA PRO A 211 -15.96 -12.00 1.01
C PRO A 211 -15.95 -13.54 0.92
N ALA A 212 -15.02 -14.12 0.16
CA ALA A 212 -14.86 -15.56 -0.01
C ALA A 212 -13.76 -16.17 0.88
N THR A 213 -13.37 -15.50 1.96
CA THR A 213 -12.33 -15.96 2.91
C THR A 213 -12.67 -17.32 3.53
N ARG A 214 -11.65 -18.15 3.73
CA ARG A 214 -11.75 -19.52 4.28
C ARG A 214 -10.82 -19.68 5.48
#